data_AF-A0A929YXP7-F1
#
_entry.id   AF-A0A929YXP7-F1
#
_cell.length_a   1.000
_cell.length_b   1.000
_cell.length_c   1.000
_cell.angle_alpha   90.00
_cell.angle_beta   90.00
_cell.angle_gamma   90.00
#
_symmetry.space_group_name_H-M   'P 1'
#
loop_
_entity.id
_entity.type
_entity.pdbx_description
1 polymer ?
#
loop_
_entity_poly.entity_id
_entity_poly.type
_entity_poly.pdbx_seq_one_letter_code
_entity_poly.pdbx_strand_id
1 'polypeptide(L)'
;MLGDIIRYNFFALDDVDYETYSLDYAVILDIDEDKNTVKILPISNKFSKDSIESFCIGLIPGFVEIKNEGYVSNKQYVHFSKVIDVRPEELHPVHVQDISGSILKSENDKAISVALTDDQLERVLRKYKIYEIGEERNLINLLMKSDAQFVLADSNEIDQIRKVCNKEMDKYREYNFKDKKVVVFFVEGKRYSVVMVPTDNKDLAYRNDSLKAALAN
;
A
#
# COMPACT_ATOMS: atom_id res chain seq x y z
N MET A 1 6.43 -3.52 17.32
CA MET A 1 7.09 -4.45 16.38
C MET A 1 6.49 -4.28 15.00
N LEU A 2 5.20 -4.56 14.80
CA LEU A 2 4.47 -4.08 13.63
C LEU A 2 4.31 -2.56 13.69
N GLY A 3 4.58 -1.85 12.59
CA GLY A 3 4.53 -0.39 12.53
C GLY A 3 5.72 0.35 13.16
N ASP A 4 6.67 -0.36 13.76
CA ASP A 4 7.88 0.25 14.31
C ASP A 4 8.74 0.81 13.17
N ILE A 5 9.39 1.94 13.45
CA ILE A 5 10.41 2.51 12.59
C ILE A 5 11.76 1.89 12.95
N ILE A 6 12.39 1.33 11.94
CA ILE A 6 13.72 0.74 12.04
C ILE A 6 14.67 1.48 11.10
N ARG A 7 15.96 1.39 11.40
CA ARG A 7 17.04 1.72 10.50
C ARG A 7 17.52 0.44 9.85
N TYR A 8 17.72 0.49 8.53
CA TYR A 8 18.20 -0.64 7.73
C TYR A 8 19.22 -0.15 6.70
N ASN A 9 20.25 -0.96 6.46
CA ASN A 9 21.30 -0.60 5.51
C ASN A 9 20.92 -1.04 4.08
N PHE A 10 20.22 -0.17 3.36
CA PHE A 10 19.83 -0.42 1.97
C PHE A 10 20.99 -0.48 0.99
N PHE A 11 22.20 -0.05 1.36
CA PHE A 11 23.40 -0.17 0.52
C PHE A 11 23.89 -1.62 0.37
N ALA A 12 23.47 -2.53 1.25
CA ALA A 12 23.89 -3.93 1.22
C ALA A 12 23.12 -4.77 0.19
N LEU A 13 22.19 -4.17 -0.56
CA LEU A 13 21.37 -4.86 -1.55
C LEU A 13 22.01 -4.73 -2.94
N ASP A 14 22.23 -5.86 -3.63
CA ASP A 14 22.99 -5.92 -4.89
C ASP A 14 22.26 -5.32 -6.12
N ASP A 15 20.94 -5.05 -6.04
CA ASP A 15 20.07 -4.74 -7.19
C ASP A 15 19.31 -3.39 -7.10
N VAL A 16 19.77 -2.45 -6.28
CA VAL A 16 18.97 -1.24 -5.99
C VAL A 16 19.34 -0.01 -6.83
N ASP A 17 18.29 0.55 -7.42
CA ASP A 17 18.26 1.81 -8.18
C ASP A 17 18.81 3.00 -7.37
N TYR A 18 19.32 4.03 -8.07
CA TYR A 18 20.02 5.21 -7.51
C TYR A 18 19.18 5.96 -6.44
N GLU A 19 17.85 5.80 -6.47
CA GLU A 19 16.93 6.39 -5.48
C GLU A 19 16.95 5.68 -4.12
N THR A 20 17.23 4.38 -4.08
CA THR A 20 17.28 3.59 -2.84
C THR A 20 18.49 3.96 -1.98
N TYR A 21 19.55 4.51 -2.57
CA TYR A 21 20.75 5.02 -1.89
C TYR A 21 20.49 6.19 -0.92
N SER A 22 19.25 6.67 -0.83
CA SER A 22 18.84 7.76 0.08
C SER A 22 17.88 7.32 1.18
N LEU A 23 17.65 6.02 1.34
CA LEU A 23 16.76 5.45 2.35
C LEU A 23 17.60 4.92 3.51
N ASP A 24 17.35 5.43 4.71
CA ASP A 24 17.98 4.95 5.96
C ASP A 24 16.99 4.23 6.87
N TYR A 25 15.69 4.44 6.64
CA TYR A 25 14.64 4.04 7.57
C TYR A 25 13.52 3.28 6.87
N ALA A 26 12.85 2.40 7.61
CA ALA A 26 11.70 1.66 7.14
C ALA A 26 10.68 1.41 8.25
N VAL A 27 9.47 1.07 7.85
CA VAL A 27 8.37 0.60 8.71
C VAL A 27 8.32 -0.92 8.63
N ILE A 28 8.16 -1.61 9.76
CA ILE A 28 7.86 -3.04 9.77
C ILE A 28 6.39 -3.27 9.37
N LEU A 29 6.18 -4.03 8.29
CA LEU A 29 4.85 -4.33 7.75
C LEU A 29 4.33 -5.72 8.11
N ASP A 30 5.22 -6.69 8.32
CA ASP A 30 4.85 -8.07 8.65
C ASP A 30 6.06 -8.81 9.24
N ILE A 31 5.79 -9.88 9.99
CA ILE A 31 6.80 -10.70 10.65
C ILE A 31 6.41 -12.16 10.44
N ASP A 32 7.20 -12.87 9.64
CA ASP A 32 7.04 -14.29 9.38
C ASP A 32 8.03 -15.05 10.27
N GLU A 33 7.54 -15.52 11.42
CA GLU A 33 8.34 -16.25 12.41
C GLU A 33 8.82 -17.61 11.86
N ASP A 34 8.02 -18.27 11.02
CA ASP A 34 8.35 -19.58 10.43
C ASP A 34 9.54 -19.47 9.47
N LYS A 35 9.60 -18.38 8.69
CA LYS A 35 10.70 -18.12 7.75
C LYS A 35 11.84 -17.30 8.34
N ASN A 36 11.71 -16.83 9.58
CA ASN A 36 12.64 -15.90 10.22
C ASN A 36 12.90 -14.66 9.36
N THR A 37 11.83 -14.07 8.81
CA THR A 37 11.90 -12.90 7.94
C THR A 37 10.96 -11.80 8.40
N VAL A 38 11.39 -10.55 8.24
CA VAL A 38 10.61 -9.36 8.52
C VAL A 38 10.40 -8.60 7.23
N LYS A 39 9.14 -8.30 6.92
CA LYS A 39 8.78 -7.47 5.78
C LYS A 39 8.88 -6.01 6.17
N ILE A 40 9.69 -5.25 5.45
CA ILE A 40 9.91 -3.82 5.72
C ILE A 40 9.56 -2.94 4.52
N LEU A 41 9.02 -1.75 4.80
CA LEU A 41 8.67 -0.73 3.83
C LEU A 41 9.53 0.52 4.04
N PRO A 42 10.44 0.84 3.12
CA PRO A 42 11.28 2.02 3.23
C PRO A 42 10.48 3.32 3.27
N ILE A 43 10.91 4.27 4.10
CA ILE A 43 10.35 5.62 4.19
C ILE A 43 11.35 6.68 3.74
N SER A 44 10.84 7.77 3.17
CA SER A 44 11.67 8.91 2.80
C SER A 44 10.97 10.25 3.02
N ASN A 45 11.75 11.31 3.20
CA ASN A 45 11.25 12.68 3.22
C ASN A 45 11.08 13.31 1.81
N LYS A 46 11.41 12.55 0.74
CA LYS A 46 11.27 13.02 -0.63
C LYS A 46 9.80 13.01 -1.01
N PHE A 47 9.35 14.12 -1.59
CA PHE A 47 7.98 14.23 -2.07
C PHE A 47 7.69 13.13 -3.08
N SER A 48 6.63 12.36 -2.82
CA SER A 48 6.06 11.43 -3.78
C SER A 48 4.59 11.78 -3.99
N LYS A 49 4.17 11.77 -5.26
CA LYS A 49 2.77 12.04 -5.62
C LYS A 49 1.91 10.87 -5.19
N ASP A 50 0.82 11.14 -4.49
CA ASP A 50 -0.15 10.11 -4.08
C ASP A 50 -0.64 9.28 -5.29
N SER A 51 -0.49 7.97 -5.17
CA SER A 51 -0.86 6.94 -6.13
C SER A 51 -1.27 5.64 -5.40
N ILE A 52 -1.46 4.55 -6.16
CA ILE A 52 -1.62 3.21 -5.58
C ILE A 52 -0.29 2.67 -5.02
N GLU A 53 0.83 3.04 -5.64
CA GLU A 53 2.16 2.56 -5.29
C GLU A 53 2.82 3.42 -4.22
N SER A 54 2.41 4.68 -4.06
CA SER A 54 3.09 5.64 -3.20
C SER A 54 2.12 6.63 -2.56
N PHE A 55 2.43 7.11 -1.36
CA PHE A 55 1.66 8.19 -0.73
C PHE A 55 2.39 8.83 0.46
N CYS A 56 1.87 9.99 0.88
CA CYS A 56 2.31 10.67 2.10
C CYS A 56 1.70 10.04 3.38
N ILE A 57 2.53 9.49 4.26
CA ILE A 57 2.14 9.01 5.60
C ILE A 57 1.92 10.19 6.56
N GLY A 58 2.66 11.28 6.35
CA GLY A 58 2.63 12.47 7.21
C GLY A 58 3.79 12.51 8.20
N LEU A 59 3.64 13.25 9.30
CA LEU A 59 4.63 13.29 10.37
C LEU A 59 4.47 12.04 11.24
N ILE A 60 5.57 11.34 11.52
CA ILE A 60 5.57 10.18 12.42
C ILE A 60 5.91 10.69 13.83
N PRO A 61 5.05 10.48 14.85
CA PRO A 61 5.31 10.96 16.20
C PRO A 61 6.63 10.43 16.77
N GLY A 62 7.43 11.32 17.35
CA GLY A 62 8.73 10.95 17.94
C GLY A 62 9.83 10.61 16.92
N PHE A 63 9.52 10.65 15.61
CA PHE A 63 10.52 10.45 14.55
C PHE A 63 11.20 11.76 14.18
N VAL A 64 12.53 11.76 14.26
CA VAL A 64 13.38 12.88 13.86
C VAL A 64 14.52 12.39 12.98
N GLU A 65 14.80 13.13 11.92
CA GLU A 65 15.93 12.88 11.04
C GLU A 65 17.10 13.80 11.41
N ILE A 66 18.32 13.26 11.40
CA ILE A 66 19.54 14.04 11.64
C ILE A 66 19.96 14.68 10.31
N LYS A 67 19.94 16.02 10.25
CA LYS A 67 20.42 16.80 9.09
C LYS A 67 21.30 17.95 9.56
N ASN A 68 22.50 18.08 8.99
CA ASN A 68 23.42 19.21 9.18
C ASN A 68 23.48 19.70 10.65
N GLU A 69 23.75 18.77 11.58
CA GLU A 69 23.91 19.02 13.03
C GLU A 69 22.61 19.27 13.83
N GLY A 70 21.43 19.14 13.22
CA GLY A 70 20.14 19.30 13.89
C GLY A 70 19.17 18.13 13.67
N TYR A 71 18.09 18.14 14.45
CA TYR A 71 16.97 17.19 14.35
C TYR A 71 15.80 17.85 13.61
N VAL A 72 15.33 17.21 12.56
CA VAL A 72 14.22 17.73 11.74
C VAL A 72 13.09 16.71 11.69
N SER A 73 11.86 17.16 11.92
CA SER A 73 10.65 16.37 11.68
C SER A 73 10.10 16.72 10.30
N ASN A 74 10.16 15.76 9.36
CA ASN A 74 9.61 15.92 8.01
C ASN A 74 8.44 14.96 7.79
N LYS A 75 7.57 15.32 6.85
CA LYS A 75 6.57 14.38 6.34
C LYS A 75 7.29 13.22 5.64
N GLN A 76 6.85 12.01 5.95
CA GLN A 76 7.37 10.79 5.38
C GLN A 76 6.44 10.28 4.28
N TYR A 77 7.06 9.71 3.26
CA TYR A 77 6.44 9.12 2.09
C TYR A 77 6.94 7.70 1.94
N VAL A 78 6.10 6.85 1.33
CA VAL A 78 6.42 5.45 1.03
C VAL A 78 6.22 5.15 -0.43
N HIS A 79 6.90 4.10 -0.88
CA HIS A 79 6.71 3.49 -2.19
C HIS A 79 6.67 1.97 -2.04
N PHE A 80 5.52 1.35 -2.28
CA PHE A 80 5.31 -0.09 -2.02
C PHE A 80 6.12 -1.00 -2.93
N SER A 81 6.50 -0.54 -4.13
CA SER A 81 7.47 -1.26 -4.98
C SER A 81 8.86 -1.43 -4.36
N LYS A 82 9.14 -0.77 -3.23
CA LYS A 82 10.39 -0.88 -2.49
C LYS A 82 10.27 -1.78 -1.26
N VAL A 83 9.13 -2.47 -1.06
CA VAL A 83 8.98 -3.44 0.03
C VAL A 83 9.92 -4.61 -0.20
N ILE A 84 10.59 -5.03 0.87
CA ILE A 84 11.54 -6.13 0.86
C ILE A 84 11.37 -6.98 2.11
N ASP A 85 11.76 -8.26 2.02
CA ASP A 85 11.86 -9.16 3.16
C ASP A 85 13.33 -9.25 3.58
N VAL A 86 13.61 -9.04 4.87
CA VAL A 86 14.96 -9.01 5.45
C VAL A 86 15.04 -9.86 6.70
N ARG A 87 16.25 -10.09 7.22
CA ARG A 87 16.41 -10.83 8.46
C ARG A 87 16.24 -9.91 9.68
N PRO A 88 15.62 -10.39 10.79
CA PRO A 88 15.47 -9.58 12.00
C PRO A 88 16.78 -9.03 12.56
N GLU A 89 17.89 -9.76 12.38
CA GLU A 89 19.24 -9.41 12.87
C GLU A 89 19.86 -8.19 12.17
N GLU A 90 19.35 -7.81 11.00
CA GLU A 90 19.81 -6.66 10.21
C GLU A 90 19.07 -5.36 10.58
N LEU A 91 18.06 -5.45 11.46
CA LEU A 91 17.20 -4.34 11.84
C LEU A 91 17.74 -3.62 13.07
N HIS A 92 17.88 -2.30 12.98
CA HIS A 92 18.25 -1.47 14.12
C HIS A 92 17.04 -0.63 14.58
N PRO A 93 16.58 -0.75 15.83
CA PRO A 93 15.42 0.00 16.29
C PRO A 93 15.74 1.51 16.34
N VAL A 94 14.75 2.32 15.98
CA VAL A 94 14.79 3.77 16.18
C VAL A 94 14.02 4.09 17.46
N HIS A 95 14.61 4.90 18.34
CA HIS A 95 14.00 5.27 19.62
C HIS A 95 13.64 6.74 19.67
N VAL A 96 12.57 7.05 20.41
CA VAL A 96 12.12 8.43 20.62
C VAL A 96 13.19 9.17 21.42
N GLN A 97 13.51 10.38 20.98
CA GLN A 97 14.46 11.27 21.66
C GLN A 97 13.77 12.50 22.24
N ASP A 98 14.29 13.02 23.34
CA ASP A 98 13.91 14.33 23.86
C ASP A 98 14.65 15.48 23.14
N ILE A 99 14.36 16.72 23.54
CA ILE A 99 14.96 17.93 22.96
C ILE A 99 16.49 18.03 23.18
N SER A 100 17.06 17.22 24.06
CA SER A 100 18.50 17.12 24.33
C SER A 100 19.17 15.98 23.57
N GLY A 101 18.39 15.17 22.83
CA GLY A 101 18.85 13.98 22.12
C GLY A 101 18.91 12.72 23.00
N SER A 102 18.41 12.77 24.23
CA SER A 102 18.40 11.61 25.14
C SER A 102 17.25 10.67 24.77
N ILE A 103 17.52 9.36 24.79
CA ILE A 103 16.50 8.34 24.49
C ILE A 103 15.46 8.31 25.61
N LEU A 104 14.19 8.49 25.23
CA LEU A 104 13.07 8.35 26.16
C LEU A 104 12.87 6.88 26.53
N LYS A 105 12.59 6.66 27.81
CA LYS A 105 12.34 5.34 28.37
C LYS A 105 10.93 5.24 28.93
N SER A 106 10.34 4.06 28.82
CA SER A 106 9.08 3.69 29.45
C SER A 106 9.24 3.56 30.96
N GLU A 107 8.11 3.37 31.66
CA GLU A 107 8.07 3.13 33.11
C GLU A 107 8.89 1.91 33.56
N ASN A 108 9.16 0.97 32.65
CA ASN A 108 9.97 -0.23 32.89
C ASN A 108 11.46 -0.04 32.50
N ASP A 109 11.93 1.21 32.37
CA ASP A 109 13.29 1.59 31.93
C ASP A 109 13.70 1.06 30.55
N LYS A 110 12.74 0.61 29.74
CA LYS A 110 12.98 0.20 28.34
C LYS A 110 12.86 1.39 27.40
N ALA A 111 13.79 1.52 26.46
CA ALA A 111 13.74 2.54 25.41
C ALA A 111 12.43 2.46 24.62
N ILE A 112 11.80 3.61 24.38
CA ILE A 112 10.55 3.69 23.63
C ILE A 112 10.90 3.71 22.13
N SER A 113 10.45 2.71 21.38
CA SER A 113 10.60 2.68 19.92
C SER A 113 9.71 3.73 19.26
N VAL A 114 10.21 4.33 18.19
CA VAL A 114 9.39 5.12 17.26
C VAL A 114 8.50 4.16 16.48
N ALA A 115 7.22 4.49 16.35
CA ALA A 115 6.27 3.71 15.57
C ALA A 115 5.26 4.64 14.88
N LEU A 116 4.63 4.12 13.82
CA LEU A 116 3.43 4.73 13.26
C LEU A 116 2.30 4.75 14.30
N THR A 117 1.42 5.75 14.22
CA THR A 117 0.14 5.68 14.95
C THR A 117 -0.74 4.58 14.37
N ASP A 118 -1.73 4.12 15.14
CA ASP A 118 -2.70 3.12 14.68
C ASP A 118 -3.36 3.52 13.35
N ASP A 119 -3.82 4.77 13.23
CA ASP A 119 -4.40 5.31 11.99
C ASP A 119 -3.42 5.29 10.80
N GLN A 120 -2.14 5.62 11.06
CA GLN A 120 -1.11 5.61 10.02
C GLN A 120 -0.82 4.17 9.56
N LEU A 121 -0.68 3.25 10.52
CA LEU A 121 -0.42 1.85 10.26
C LEU A 121 -1.58 1.20 9.51
N GLU A 122 -2.83 1.41 9.95
CA GLU A 122 -4.01 0.89 9.26
C GLU A 122 -4.07 1.39 7.81
N ARG A 123 -3.80 2.69 7.60
CA ARG A 123 -3.75 3.27 6.26
C ARG A 123 -2.66 2.65 5.38
N VAL A 124 -1.46 2.42 5.92
CA VAL A 124 -0.35 1.76 5.23
C VAL A 124 -0.74 0.33 4.86
N LEU A 125 -1.19 -0.48 5.82
CA LEU A 125 -1.54 -1.89 5.60
C LEU A 125 -2.69 -2.04 4.61
N ARG A 126 -3.73 -1.21 4.72
CA ARG A 126 -4.86 -1.23 3.79
C ARG A 126 -4.40 -0.93 2.36
N LYS A 127 -3.58 0.09 2.17
CA LYS A 127 -3.07 0.47 0.85
C LYS A 127 -2.06 -0.56 0.31
N TYR A 128 -1.21 -1.10 1.17
CA TYR A 128 -0.24 -2.14 0.79
C TYR A 128 -0.96 -3.42 0.35
N LYS A 129 -2.03 -3.83 1.05
CA LYS A 129 -2.88 -4.94 0.61
C LYS A 129 -3.46 -4.70 -0.79
N ILE A 130 -3.92 -3.47 -1.08
CA ILE A 130 -4.40 -3.09 -2.42
C ILE A 130 -3.27 -3.16 -3.46
N TYR A 131 -2.05 -2.78 -3.09
CA TYR A 131 -0.87 -2.85 -3.96
C TYR A 131 -0.39 -4.29 -4.23
N GLU A 132 -0.32 -5.15 -3.21
CA GLU A 132 0.09 -6.57 -3.31
C GLU A 132 -0.88 -7.39 -4.15
N ILE A 133 -2.14 -7.01 -4.10
CA ILE A 133 -3.16 -7.50 -5.00
C ILE A 133 -2.77 -7.16 -6.47
N GLY A 134 -1.92 -6.18 -6.72
CA GLY A 134 -1.43 -5.79 -8.05
C GLY A 134 -2.36 -4.78 -8.74
N GLU A 135 -1.78 -3.92 -9.58
CA GLU A 135 -2.56 -3.14 -10.54
C GLU A 135 -3.16 -4.13 -11.54
N GLU A 136 -4.47 -4.26 -11.50
CA GLU A 136 -5.14 -5.26 -12.32
C GLU A 136 -5.09 -4.85 -13.78
N ARG A 137 -4.34 -5.64 -14.54
CA ARG A 137 -4.09 -5.35 -15.94
C ARG A 137 -5.29 -5.63 -16.81
N ASN A 138 -6.28 -6.40 -16.33
CA ASN A 138 -7.54 -6.59 -17.05
C ASN A 138 -8.73 -6.27 -16.15
N LEU A 139 -9.85 -5.95 -16.78
CA LEU A 139 -11.06 -5.55 -16.07
C LEU A 139 -11.61 -6.69 -15.19
N ILE A 140 -11.62 -7.93 -15.67
CA ILE A 140 -12.28 -9.03 -14.95
C ILE A 140 -11.64 -9.24 -13.58
N ASN A 141 -10.32 -9.22 -13.50
CA ASN A 141 -9.61 -9.40 -12.24
C ASN A 141 -9.79 -8.19 -11.31
N LEU A 142 -9.79 -6.96 -11.87
CA LEU A 142 -10.09 -5.74 -11.13
C LEU A 142 -11.47 -5.83 -10.45
N LEU A 143 -12.47 -6.32 -11.18
CA LEU A 143 -13.82 -6.51 -10.66
C LEU A 143 -13.87 -7.67 -9.65
N MET A 144 -13.14 -8.77 -9.87
CA MET A 144 -13.04 -9.90 -8.94
C MET A 144 -12.46 -9.51 -7.57
N LYS A 145 -11.68 -8.43 -7.51
CA LYS A 145 -11.08 -7.90 -6.28
C LYS A 145 -11.90 -6.83 -5.57
N SER A 146 -12.96 -6.35 -6.20
CA SER A 146 -13.88 -5.42 -5.55
C SER A 146 -14.62 -6.10 -4.40
N ASP A 147 -15.04 -5.30 -3.42
CA ASP A 147 -15.82 -5.75 -2.27
C ASP A 147 -17.05 -6.55 -2.74
N ALA A 148 -17.36 -7.65 -2.04
CA ALA A 148 -18.45 -8.56 -2.36
C ALA A 148 -19.82 -7.89 -2.44
N GLN A 149 -19.99 -6.73 -1.80
CA GLN A 149 -21.22 -5.94 -1.87
C GLN A 149 -21.48 -5.35 -3.26
N PHE A 150 -20.46 -5.15 -4.09
CA PHE A 150 -20.62 -4.51 -5.40
C PHE A 150 -20.84 -5.54 -6.51
N VAL A 151 -21.94 -5.37 -7.25
CA VAL A 151 -22.28 -6.18 -8.43
C VAL A 151 -22.40 -5.29 -9.68
N LEU A 152 -22.29 -5.89 -10.87
CA LEU A 152 -22.50 -5.17 -12.13
C LEU A 152 -23.92 -4.59 -12.19
N ALA A 153 -24.04 -3.31 -12.53
CA ALA A 153 -25.33 -2.70 -12.80
C ALA A 153 -25.91 -3.19 -14.14
N ASP A 154 -27.23 -3.30 -14.23
CA ASP A 154 -27.94 -3.68 -15.46
C ASP A 154 -27.77 -2.66 -16.60
N SER A 155 -27.39 -1.42 -16.28
CA SER A 155 -27.16 -0.35 -17.25
C SER A 155 -25.86 -0.50 -18.05
N ASN A 156 -25.04 -1.51 -17.74
CA ASN A 156 -23.79 -1.75 -18.44
C ASN A 156 -24.02 -2.33 -19.84
N GLU A 157 -23.20 -1.92 -20.80
CA GLU A 157 -23.16 -2.50 -22.14
C GLU A 157 -22.37 -3.83 -22.11
N ILE A 158 -22.94 -4.86 -21.47
CA ILE A 158 -22.27 -6.14 -21.17
C ILE A 158 -21.66 -6.80 -22.41
N ASP A 159 -22.34 -6.77 -23.56
CA ASP A 159 -21.82 -7.36 -24.80
C ASP A 159 -20.54 -6.68 -25.32
N GLN A 160 -20.37 -5.38 -25.06
CA GLN A 160 -19.13 -4.69 -25.39
C GLN A 160 -18.05 -5.02 -24.37
N ILE A 161 -18.40 -5.06 -23.09
CA ILE A 161 -17.48 -5.34 -21.99
C ILE A 161 -16.90 -6.76 -22.12
N ARG A 162 -17.71 -7.78 -22.45
CA ARG A 162 -17.28 -9.17 -22.67
C ARG A 162 -16.15 -9.31 -23.70
N LYS A 163 -16.11 -8.44 -24.71
CA LYS A 163 -15.08 -8.46 -25.76
C LYS A 163 -13.72 -7.93 -25.29
N VAL A 164 -13.70 -7.16 -24.21
CA VAL A 164 -12.50 -6.45 -23.73
C VAL A 164 -12.14 -6.78 -22.29
N CYS A 165 -13.00 -7.46 -21.51
CA CYS A 165 -12.82 -7.63 -20.08
C CYS A 165 -11.60 -8.46 -19.68
N ASN A 166 -11.14 -9.34 -20.57
CA ASN A 166 -9.95 -10.17 -20.39
C ASN A 166 -8.69 -9.57 -21.03
N LYS A 167 -8.82 -8.47 -21.80
CA LYS A 167 -7.68 -7.81 -22.45
C LYS A 167 -6.92 -6.94 -21.45
N GLU A 168 -5.64 -6.73 -21.72
CA GLU A 168 -4.82 -5.77 -20.98
C GLU A 168 -5.36 -4.35 -21.19
N MET A 169 -5.51 -3.61 -20.10
CA MET A 169 -5.98 -2.23 -20.07
C MET A 169 -4.77 -1.30 -20.21
N ASP A 170 -4.84 -0.34 -21.12
CA ASP A 170 -3.79 0.67 -21.29
C ASP A 170 -3.66 1.55 -20.03
N LYS A 171 -4.80 1.79 -19.36
CA LYS A 171 -4.95 2.51 -18.09
C LYS A 171 -6.39 2.39 -17.61
N TYR A 172 -6.61 2.57 -16.31
CA TYR A 172 -7.95 2.69 -15.75
C TYR A 172 -8.01 3.71 -14.61
N ARG A 173 -9.23 4.06 -14.22
CA ARG A 173 -9.52 4.90 -13.05
C ARG A 173 -10.82 4.48 -12.41
N GLU A 174 -10.80 4.34 -11.09
CA GLU A 174 -11.97 4.04 -10.27
C GLU A 174 -12.53 5.31 -9.65
N TYR A 175 -13.86 5.42 -9.66
CA TYR A 175 -14.62 6.48 -9.02
C TYR A 175 -15.61 5.84 -8.04
N ASN A 176 -15.46 6.15 -6.75
CA ASN A 176 -16.32 5.61 -5.70
C ASN A 176 -17.32 6.69 -5.27
N PHE A 177 -18.60 6.45 -5.52
CA PHE A 177 -19.72 7.27 -5.07
C PHE A 177 -20.46 6.56 -3.93
N LYS A 178 -21.36 7.26 -3.25
CA LYS A 178 -22.12 6.71 -2.11
C LYS A 178 -22.98 5.50 -2.50
N ASP A 179 -23.52 5.52 -3.72
CA ASP A 179 -24.51 4.59 -4.25
C ASP A 179 -24.00 3.72 -5.41
N LYS A 180 -22.77 3.96 -5.87
CA LYS A 180 -22.18 3.21 -7.00
C LYS A 180 -20.67 3.36 -7.07
N LYS A 181 -20.05 2.42 -7.77
CA LYS A 181 -18.64 2.46 -8.16
C LYS A 181 -18.56 2.48 -9.69
N VAL A 182 -17.71 3.32 -10.26
CA VAL A 182 -17.53 3.40 -11.71
C VAL A 182 -16.06 3.17 -12.05
N VAL A 183 -15.80 2.20 -12.91
CA VAL A 183 -14.48 1.94 -13.48
C VAL A 183 -14.47 2.49 -14.89
N VAL A 184 -13.59 3.45 -15.19
CA VAL A 184 -13.32 3.91 -16.55
C VAL A 184 -11.99 3.34 -16.98
N PHE A 185 -11.93 2.64 -18.10
CA PHE A 185 -10.73 1.95 -18.56
C PHE A 185 -10.54 2.10 -20.08
N PHE A 186 -9.32 1.84 -20.54
CA PHE A 186 -8.95 1.94 -21.94
C PHE A 186 -8.35 0.63 -22.43
N VAL A 187 -8.74 0.20 -23.62
CA VAL A 187 -8.16 -0.96 -24.31
C VAL A 187 -7.94 -0.57 -25.76
N GLU A 188 -6.71 -0.71 -26.26
CA GLU A 188 -6.36 -0.35 -27.64
C GLU A 188 -6.72 1.11 -27.97
N GLY A 189 -6.54 2.01 -27.00
CA GLY A 189 -6.86 3.45 -27.12
C GLY A 189 -8.35 3.79 -27.07
N LYS A 190 -9.25 2.80 -26.99
CA LYS A 190 -10.70 3.02 -26.87
C LYS A 190 -11.13 3.04 -25.41
N ARG A 191 -12.01 3.98 -25.08
CA ARG A 191 -12.55 4.17 -23.72
C ARG A 191 -13.77 3.29 -23.50
N TYR A 192 -13.80 2.65 -22.34
CA TYR A 192 -14.91 1.85 -21.82
C TYR A 192 -15.23 2.26 -20.38
N SER A 193 -16.39 1.83 -19.89
CA SER A 193 -16.73 1.98 -18.48
C SER A 193 -17.64 0.88 -17.97
N VAL A 194 -17.47 0.53 -16.69
CA VAL A 194 -18.34 -0.38 -15.95
C VAL A 194 -18.86 0.32 -14.70
N VAL A 195 -20.16 0.18 -14.45
CA VAL A 195 -20.81 0.65 -13.23
C VAL A 195 -21.12 -0.55 -12.35
N MET A 196 -20.80 -0.46 -11.06
CA MET A 196 -21.18 -1.41 -10.03
C MET A 196 -22.08 -0.73 -9.00
N VAL A 197 -23.08 -1.46 -8.51
CA VAL A 197 -24.02 -0.99 -7.49
C VAL A 197 -23.88 -1.84 -6.23
N PRO A 198 -24.04 -1.25 -5.03
CA PRO A 198 -23.98 -1.96 -3.78
C PRO A 198 -25.23 -2.84 -3.59
N THR A 199 -25.04 -3.96 -2.89
CA THR A 199 -26.06 -4.94 -2.51
C THR A 199 -25.75 -5.43 -1.09
N ASP A 200 -26.66 -6.18 -0.47
CA ASP A 200 -26.44 -6.78 0.85
C ASP A 200 -25.55 -8.04 0.80
N ASN A 201 -25.00 -8.40 -0.37
CA ASN A 201 -24.17 -9.58 -0.52
C ASN A 201 -22.80 -9.40 0.16
N LYS A 202 -22.39 -10.41 0.92
CA LYS A 202 -21.07 -10.46 1.58
C LYS A 202 -20.21 -11.65 1.14
N ASP A 203 -20.77 -12.56 0.34
CA ASP A 203 -20.05 -13.73 -0.17
C ASP A 203 -19.28 -13.37 -1.44
N LEU A 204 -17.95 -13.28 -1.29
CA LEU A 204 -17.02 -12.95 -2.36
C LEU A 204 -16.96 -14.05 -3.43
N ALA A 205 -17.02 -15.33 -3.03
CA ALA A 205 -16.91 -16.45 -3.97
C ALA A 205 -18.16 -16.51 -4.86
N TYR A 206 -19.34 -16.47 -4.25
CA TYR A 206 -20.61 -16.41 -4.97
C TYR A 206 -20.68 -15.21 -5.94
N ARG A 207 -20.25 -14.03 -5.47
CA ARG A 207 -20.21 -12.82 -6.30
C ARG A 207 -19.24 -12.96 -7.47
N ASN A 208 -18.06 -13.54 -7.24
CA ASN A 208 -17.07 -13.79 -8.29
C ASN A 208 -17.58 -14.76 -9.35
N ASP A 209 -18.29 -15.82 -8.96
CA ASP A 209 -18.86 -16.78 -9.90
C ASP A 209 -19.98 -16.15 -10.74
N SER A 210 -20.83 -15.34 -10.11
CA SER A 210 -21.86 -14.56 -10.80
C SER A 210 -21.25 -13.57 -11.80
N LEU A 211 -20.15 -12.90 -11.42
CA LEU A 211 -19.44 -11.96 -12.29
C LEU A 211 -18.79 -12.67 -13.49
N LYS A 212 -18.17 -13.83 -13.26
CA LYS A 212 -17.61 -14.67 -14.33
C LYS A 212 -18.69 -15.14 -15.28
N ALA A 213 -19.85 -15.57 -14.78
CA ALA A 213 -20.97 -15.99 -15.62
C ALA A 213 -21.52 -14.82 -16.45
N ALA A 214 -21.64 -13.63 -15.87
CA ALA A 214 -22.09 -12.44 -16.57
C ALA A 214 -21.11 -11.99 -17.68
N LEU A 215 -19.80 -12.18 -17.46
CA LEU A 215 -18.75 -11.74 -18.38
C LEU A 215 -18.14 -12.89 -19.22
N ALA A 216 -18.68 -14.10 -19.11
CA ALA A 216 -18.34 -15.21 -20.00
C ALA A 216 -18.85 -14.91 -21.42
N ASN A 217 -18.02 -15.19 -22.42
CA ASN A 217 -18.41 -15.18 -23.83
C ASN A 217 -19.20 -16.44 -24.17
#